data_AF-A0AA96UYM2-F1
#
_entry.id   AF-A0AA96UYM2-F1
#
_cell.length_a   1.000
_cell.length_b   1.000
_cell.length_c   1.000
_cell.angle_alpha   90.00
_cell.angle_beta   90.00
_cell.angle_gamma   90.00
#
_symmetry.space_group_name_H-M   'P 1'
#
loop_
_entity.id
_entity.type
_entity.pdbx_description
1 polymer ?
#
loop_
_entity_poly.entity_id
_entity_poly.type
_entity_poly.pdbx_seq_one_letter_code
_entity_poly.pdbx_strand_id
1 'polypeptide(L)'
;MTVDMKQYLDDFIRENGLFENETVILPNVSVNPETIKVIMINEVAPKNPADDFYGSGTSGAPDALDTPDYMKTTKMLFKSAGIDIETAEDLLALGIYVTNAVKTPKTEYAIETKTILEHAVVLEKELELFPNLKAVMLMGDVAKKSFNSISKKKTKKAVIPSGSTYKLRKEKFYDGDIRVFPSYIMTGGNILIEKSKTIMIAEDLEEMKAFL
;
A
#
# COMPACT_ATOMS: atom_id res chain seq x y z
N MET A 1 -3.20 -3.35 -21.46
CA MET A 1 -3.33 -4.82 -21.26
C MET A 1 -3.55 -5.04 -19.79
N THR A 2 -4.46 -5.93 -19.39
CA THR A 2 -4.69 -6.22 -17.97
C THR A 2 -3.67 -7.24 -17.46
N VAL A 3 -3.18 -7.05 -16.25
CA VAL A 3 -2.22 -7.93 -15.55
C VAL A 3 -2.91 -8.47 -14.30
N ASP A 4 -2.90 -9.79 -14.13
CA ASP A 4 -3.26 -10.44 -12.87
C ASP A 4 -2.10 -10.26 -11.88
N MET A 5 -2.29 -9.41 -10.87
CA MET A 5 -1.23 -9.05 -9.93
C MET A 5 -0.78 -10.22 -9.08
N LYS A 6 -1.70 -11.10 -8.70
CA LYS A 6 -1.36 -12.26 -7.87
C LYS A 6 -0.48 -13.21 -8.66
N GLN A 7 -0.91 -13.58 -9.86
CA GLN A 7 -0.14 -14.46 -10.74
C GLN A 7 1.23 -13.85 -11.10
N TYR A 8 1.25 -12.56 -11.46
CA TYR A 8 2.47 -11.83 -11.82
C TYR A 8 3.54 -11.86 -10.71
N LEU A 9 3.12 -11.63 -9.46
CA LEU A 9 4.02 -11.60 -8.32
C LEU A 9 4.37 -13.02 -7.83
N ASP A 10 3.42 -13.96 -7.87
CA ASP A 10 3.68 -15.37 -7.55
C ASP A 10 4.75 -15.97 -8.47
N ASP A 11 4.67 -15.68 -9.78
CA ASP A 11 5.67 -16.13 -10.75
C ASP A 11 7.05 -15.55 -10.44
N PHE A 12 7.13 -14.25 -10.16
CA PHE A 12 8.38 -13.60 -9.77
C PHE A 12 8.97 -14.18 -8.48
N ILE A 13 8.14 -14.45 -7.47
CA ILE A 13 8.56 -15.05 -6.20
C ILE A 13 9.15 -16.43 -6.43
N ARG A 14 8.46 -17.28 -7.20
CA ARG A 14 8.90 -18.65 -7.51
C ARG A 14 10.20 -18.67 -8.31
N GLU A 15 10.33 -17.81 -9.32
CA GLU A 15 11.53 -17.71 -10.17
C GLU A 15 12.78 -17.28 -9.39
N ASN A 16 12.59 -16.53 -8.30
CA ASN A 16 13.69 -15.99 -7.49
C ASN A 16 13.89 -16.71 -6.15
N GLY A 17 13.15 -17.80 -5.89
CA GLY A 17 13.24 -18.56 -4.64
C GLY A 17 12.98 -17.71 -3.39
N LEU A 18 12.03 -16.76 -3.48
CA LEU A 18 11.70 -15.88 -2.37
C LEU A 18 10.69 -16.54 -1.42
N PHE A 19 10.82 -16.26 -0.12
CA PHE A 19 9.89 -16.71 0.93
C PHE A 19 9.68 -18.23 0.99
N GLU A 20 10.74 -19.01 0.76
CA GLU A 20 10.67 -20.47 0.89
C GLU A 20 10.08 -20.87 2.26
N ASN A 21 8.97 -21.60 2.24
CA ASN A 21 8.21 -22.06 3.41
C ASN A 21 7.35 -21.01 4.12
N GLU A 22 7.12 -19.83 3.53
CA GLU A 22 6.18 -18.83 4.04
C GLU A 22 4.96 -18.69 3.12
N THR A 23 3.78 -18.46 3.71
CA THR A 23 2.58 -18.12 2.94
C THR A 23 2.46 -16.62 2.83
N VAL A 24 2.64 -16.10 1.61
CA VAL A 24 2.44 -14.68 1.29
C VAL A 24 1.00 -14.40 0.89
N ILE A 25 0.54 -13.19 1.18
CA ILE A 25 -0.75 -12.65 0.75
C ILE A 25 -0.44 -11.56 -0.26
N LEU A 26 -0.82 -11.84 -1.50
CA LEU A 26 -0.59 -10.98 -2.64
C LEU A 26 -1.90 -10.32 -3.09
N PRO A 27 -1.82 -9.12 -3.70
CA PRO A 27 -2.97 -8.42 -4.25
C PRO A 27 -3.73 -9.27 -5.26
N ASN A 28 -4.91 -9.77 -4.85
CA ASN A 28 -5.75 -10.63 -5.67
C ASN A 28 -6.64 -9.81 -6.61
N VAL A 29 -6.01 -9.16 -7.59
CA VAL A 29 -6.69 -8.22 -8.47
C VAL A 29 -6.08 -8.16 -9.86
N SER A 30 -6.92 -7.89 -10.84
CA SER A 30 -6.52 -7.62 -12.22
C SER A 30 -6.46 -6.11 -12.47
N VAL A 31 -5.31 -5.59 -12.90
CA VAL A 31 -5.07 -4.15 -13.08
C VAL A 31 -4.64 -3.84 -14.52
N ASN A 32 -5.03 -2.66 -15.03
CA ASN A 32 -4.39 -2.11 -16.22
C ASN A 32 -3.23 -1.21 -15.77
N PRO A 33 -1.95 -1.58 -15.99
CA PRO A 33 -0.85 -0.82 -15.41
C PRO A 33 -0.75 0.63 -15.89
N GLU A 34 -1.22 0.92 -17.11
CA GLU A 34 -1.18 2.26 -17.68
C GLU A 34 -2.16 3.23 -17.00
N THR A 35 -3.20 2.74 -16.32
CA THR A 35 -4.19 3.59 -15.64
C THR A 35 -3.76 3.98 -14.24
N ILE A 36 -2.78 3.27 -13.67
CA ILE A 36 -2.31 3.53 -12.30
C ILE A 36 -1.39 4.74 -12.30
N LYS A 37 -1.81 5.76 -11.54
CA LYS A 37 -1.08 7.01 -11.32
C LYS A 37 -0.57 7.13 -9.90
N VAL A 38 -1.20 6.43 -8.95
CA VAL A 38 -0.83 6.50 -7.54
C VAL A 38 -0.76 5.09 -6.96
N ILE A 39 0.28 4.85 -6.15
CA ILE A 39 0.36 3.66 -5.31
C ILE A 39 0.31 4.05 -3.83
N MET A 40 -0.52 3.37 -3.06
CA MET A 40 -0.53 3.44 -1.60
C MET A 40 0.10 2.17 -1.03
N ILE A 41 1.12 2.34 -0.19
CA ILE A 41 1.89 1.24 0.38
C ILE A 41 1.59 1.17 1.88
N ASN A 42 0.84 0.15 2.29
CA ASN A 42 0.51 -0.17 3.67
C ASN A 42 1.64 -0.96 4.37
N GLU A 43 1.52 -1.16 5.68
CA GLU A 43 2.51 -1.87 6.51
C GLU A 43 2.66 -3.35 6.16
N VAL A 44 1.62 -4.16 6.43
CA VAL A 44 1.65 -5.63 6.35
C VAL A 44 0.35 -6.18 5.81
N ALA A 45 0.43 -7.36 5.21
CA ALA A 45 -0.74 -8.18 4.94
C ALA A 45 -1.51 -8.52 6.24
N PRO A 46 -2.84 -8.68 6.16
CA PRO A 46 -3.66 -9.09 7.30
C PRO A 46 -3.46 -10.57 7.64
N LYS A 47 -3.84 -11.00 8.85
CA LYS A 47 -3.78 -12.43 9.24
C LYS A 47 -4.70 -13.32 8.41
N ASN A 48 -5.89 -12.82 8.09
CA ASN A 48 -6.84 -13.50 7.21
C ASN A 48 -6.76 -12.85 5.82
N PRO A 49 -6.40 -13.58 4.75
CA PRO A 49 -6.32 -13.03 3.40
C PRO A 49 -7.62 -12.36 2.91
N ALA A 50 -8.78 -12.76 3.43
CA ALA A 50 -10.07 -12.14 3.08
C ALA A 50 -10.23 -10.71 3.62
N ASP A 51 -9.41 -10.31 4.60
CA ASP A 51 -9.42 -8.95 5.16
C ASP A 51 -8.53 -7.97 4.39
N ASP A 52 -7.79 -8.45 3.37
CA ASP A 52 -6.87 -7.61 2.58
C ASP A 52 -7.65 -6.66 1.65
N PHE A 53 -6.98 -5.66 1.09
CA PHE A 53 -7.62 -4.65 0.24
C PHE A 53 -8.44 -5.24 -0.92
N TYR A 54 -7.97 -6.37 -1.48
CA TYR A 54 -8.65 -7.10 -2.56
C TYR A 54 -9.19 -8.46 -2.10
N GLY A 55 -9.42 -8.61 -0.80
CA GLY A 55 -10.04 -9.80 -0.24
C GLY A 55 -11.48 -9.92 -0.72
N SER A 56 -11.91 -11.14 -1.06
CA SER A 56 -13.34 -11.45 -1.16
C SER A 56 -13.83 -11.71 0.26
N GLY A 57 -14.74 -10.88 0.77
CA GLY A 57 -15.33 -11.08 2.09
C GLY A 57 -15.79 -12.52 2.24
N THR A 58 -15.40 -13.20 3.31
CA THR A 58 -15.79 -14.59 3.55
C THR A 58 -17.26 -14.68 3.92
N SER A 59 -18.12 -14.72 2.91
CA SER A 59 -19.38 -15.45 3.03
C SER A 59 -19.85 -15.84 1.63
N GLY A 60 -19.90 -17.15 1.37
CA GLY A 60 -20.56 -17.71 0.20
C GLY A 60 -22.10 -17.60 0.28
N ALA A 61 -22.61 -16.54 0.90
CA ALA A 61 -24.02 -16.20 0.95
C ALA A 61 -24.23 -15.00 0.02
N PRO A 62 -25.23 -15.02 -0.87
CA PRO A 62 -25.51 -13.93 -1.81
C PRO A 62 -25.88 -12.59 -1.13
N ASP A 63 -25.92 -12.57 0.20
CA ASP A 63 -26.53 -11.54 1.04
C ASP A 63 -25.55 -10.97 2.09
N ALA A 64 -24.36 -11.57 2.28
CA ALA A 64 -23.42 -11.12 3.31
C ALA A 64 -22.30 -10.24 2.71
N LEU A 65 -22.69 -8.97 2.68
CA LEU A 65 -22.00 -7.72 2.43
C LEU A 65 -20.82 -7.45 3.40
N ASP A 66 -19.91 -8.40 3.64
CA ASP A 66 -18.76 -8.15 4.53
C ASP A 66 -17.58 -7.53 3.76
N THR A 67 -17.48 -6.19 3.82
CA THR A 67 -16.31 -5.45 3.33
C THR A 67 -15.04 -5.92 4.06
N PRO A 68 -13.93 -6.21 3.35
CA PRO A 68 -12.65 -6.53 3.99
C PRO A 68 -12.24 -5.47 5.02
N ASP A 69 -11.65 -5.88 6.14
CA ASP A 69 -11.30 -4.94 7.22
C ASP A 69 -10.37 -3.81 6.77
N TYR A 70 -9.41 -4.09 5.89
CA TYR A 70 -8.55 -3.05 5.32
C TYR A 70 -9.33 -2.09 4.41
N MET A 71 -10.36 -2.58 3.70
CA MET A 71 -11.23 -1.71 2.90
C MET A 71 -12.17 -0.86 3.76
N LYS A 72 -12.62 -1.35 4.92
CA LYS A 72 -13.43 -0.54 5.86
C LYS A 72 -12.69 0.73 6.30
N THR A 73 -11.41 0.60 6.70
CA THR A 73 -10.61 1.76 7.11
C THR A 73 -10.26 2.64 5.92
N THR A 74 -9.95 2.05 4.76
CA THR A 74 -9.65 2.80 3.53
C THR A 74 -10.82 3.67 3.10
N LYS A 75 -12.03 3.10 3.03
CA LYS A 75 -13.27 3.82 2.72
C LYS A 75 -13.50 4.99 3.67
N MET A 76 -13.34 4.77 4.98
CA MET A 76 -13.49 5.83 5.98
C MET A 76 -12.49 6.98 5.75
N LEU A 77 -11.22 6.68 5.48
CA LEU A 77 -10.17 7.67 5.25
C LEU A 77 -10.41 8.47 3.98
N PHE A 78 -10.75 7.80 2.88
CA PHE A 78 -11.09 8.45 1.61
C PHE A 78 -12.31 9.35 1.74
N LYS A 79 -13.37 8.88 2.41
CA LYS A 79 -14.55 9.69 2.69
C LYS A 79 -14.22 10.93 3.51
N SER A 80 -13.32 10.82 4.50
CA SER A 80 -12.88 11.97 5.28
C SER A 80 -12.07 12.99 4.47
N ALA A 81 -11.47 12.57 3.36
CA ALA A 81 -10.83 13.43 2.37
C ALA A 81 -11.80 13.92 1.28
N GLY A 82 -13.11 13.64 1.39
CA GLY A 82 -14.10 13.98 0.37
C GLY A 82 -13.89 13.23 -0.94
N ILE A 83 -13.44 11.98 -0.89
CA ILE A 83 -13.40 11.04 -2.03
C ILE A 83 -14.37 9.90 -1.71
N ASP A 84 -15.42 9.75 -2.50
CA ASP A 84 -16.37 8.65 -2.32
C ASP A 84 -15.86 7.41 -3.06
N ILE A 85 -15.62 6.35 -2.29
CA ILE A 85 -15.30 5.00 -2.77
C ILE A 85 -16.12 3.99 -1.96
N GLU A 86 -16.49 2.89 -2.59
CA GLU A 86 -17.19 1.77 -1.96
C GLU A 86 -16.35 0.50 -2.01
N THR A 87 -15.61 0.28 -3.09
CA THR A 87 -14.83 -0.94 -3.32
C THR A 87 -13.38 -0.68 -3.74
N ALA A 88 -12.58 -1.74 -3.84
CA ALA A 88 -11.22 -1.64 -4.37
C ALA A 88 -11.20 -1.32 -5.87
N GLU A 89 -12.25 -1.71 -6.61
CA GLU A 89 -12.43 -1.35 -8.02
C GLU A 89 -12.60 0.16 -8.20
N ASP A 90 -13.26 0.85 -7.26
CA ASP A 90 -13.37 2.31 -7.29
C ASP A 90 -11.99 2.98 -7.15
N LEU A 91 -11.12 2.45 -6.29
CA LEU A 91 -9.73 2.91 -6.17
C LEU A 91 -8.98 2.76 -7.49
N LEU A 92 -9.10 1.58 -8.11
CA LEU A 92 -8.45 1.32 -9.41
C LEU A 92 -9.01 2.22 -10.52
N ALA A 93 -10.31 2.50 -10.51
CA ALA A 93 -10.96 3.41 -11.44
C ALA A 93 -10.48 4.87 -11.28
N LEU A 94 -10.12 5.28 -10.06
CA LEU A 94 -9.44 6.54 -9.79
C LEU A 94 -7.95 6.54 -10.18
N GLY A 95 -7.39 5.39 -10.58
CA GLY A 95 -5.96 5.24 -10.87
C GLY A 95 -5.10 5.02 -9.63
N ILE A 96 -5.69 4.52 -8.54
CA ILE A 96 -5.03 4.25 -7.26
C ILE A 96 -4.90 2.74 -7.06
N TYR A 97 -3.67 2.27 -6.93
CA TYR A 97 -3.38 0.89 -6.52
C TYR A 97 -2.92 0.87 -5.06
N VAL A 98 -3.46 -0.04 -4.26
CA VAL A 98 -3.04 -0.24 -2.85
C VAL A 98 -2.31 -1.56 -2.70
N THR A 99 -1.25 -1.62 -1.90
CA THR A 99 -0.51 -2.86 -1.61
C THR A 99 0.10 -2.83 -0.22
N ASN A 100 0.60 -3.97 0.25
CA ASN A 100 1.32 -4.09 1.53
C ASN A 100 2.83 -4.13 1.29
N ALA A 101 3.62 -3.42 2.10
CA ALA A 101 5.08 -3.47 2.03
C ALA A 101 5.63 -4.86 2.41
N VAL A 102 5.06 -5.46 3.45
CA VAL A 102 5.37 -6.83 3.88
C VAL A 102 4.22 -7.75 3.51
N LYS A 103 4.51 -8.82 2.76
CA LYS A 103 3.50 -9.71 2.18
C LYS A 103 3.02 -10.79 3.13
N THR A 104 3.54 -10.82 4.35
CA THR A 104 3.15 -11.75 5.41
C THR A 104 2.52 -10.98 6.58
N PRO A 105 1.64 -11.64 7.36
CA PRO A 105 1.11 -11.03 8.57
C PRO A 105 2.22 -10.83 9.61
N LYS A 106 2.16 -9.73 10.35
CA LYS A 106 3.05 -9.57 11.51
C LYS A 106 2.67 -10.52 12.65
N THR A 107 3.66 -11.18 13.22
CA THR A 107 3.53 -12.03 14.40
C THR A 107 3.73 -11.24 15.69
N GLU A 108 4.62 -10.24 15.64
CA GLU A 108 4.99 -9.36 16.74
C GLU A 108 4.50 -7.92 16.51
N TYR A 109 4.66 -7.08 17.53
CA TYR A 109 4.29 -5.66 17.45
C TYR A 109 5.10 -4.88 16.39
N ALA A 110 6.40 -5.19 16.27
CA ALA A 110 7.32 -4.55 15.34
C ALA A 110 7.86 -5.56 14.30
N ILE A 111 8.15 -5.07 13.10
CA ILE A 111 8.74 -5.88 12.02
C ILE A 111 10.24 -5.64 11.98
N GLU A 112 11.01 -6.72 11.91
CA GLU A 112 12.45 -6.63 11.77
C GLU A 112 12.85 -5.95 10.47
N THR A 113 13.94 -5.17 10.51
CA THR A 113 14.44 -4.50 9.31
C THR A 113 14.84 -5.51 8.23
N LYS A 114 15.35 -6.69 8.62
CA LYS A 114 15.71 -7.75 7.68
C LYS A 114 14.48 -8.19 6.86
N THR A 115 13.38 -8.55 7.52
CA THR A 115 12.12 -8.91 6.87
C THR A 115 11.63 -7.79 5.94
N ILE A 116 11.66 -6.54 6.38
CA ILE A 116 11.26 -5.40 5.53
C ILE A 116 12.08 -5.35 4.24
N LEU A 117 13.39 -5.59 4.30
CA LEU A 117 14.27 -5.57 3.13
C LEU A 117 14.06 -6.78 2.21
N GLU A 118 13.79 -7.96 2.78
CA GLU A 118 13.47 -9.18 2.02
C GLU A 118 12.17 -9.00 1.23
N HIS A 119 11.12 -8.45 1.86
CA HIS A 119 9.85 -8.18 1.18
C HIS A 119 9.90 -7.00 0.20
N ALA A 120 10.79 -6.03 0.40
CA ALA A 120 10.92 -4.87 -0.49
C ALA A 120 11.28 -5.26 -1.94
N VAL A 121 11.84 -6.45 -2.18
CA VAL A 121 12.15 -6.94 -3.54
C VAL A 121 10.86 -7.18 -4.35
N VAL A 122 9.80 -7.68 -3.71
CA VAL A 122 8.48 -7.83 -4.38
C VAL A 122 7.81 -6.48 -4.59
N LEU A 123 7.91 -5.59 -3.60
CA LEU A 123 7.37 -4.23 -3.74
C LEU A 123 8.07 -3.45 -4.87
N GLU A 124 9.38 -3.64 -5.06
CA GLU A 124 10.13 -3.08 -6.18
C GLU A 124 9.56 -3.58 -7.52
N LYS A 125 9.26 -4.88 -7.60
CA LYS A 125 8.64 -5.49 -8.78
C LYS A 125 7.25 -4.92 -9.11
N GLU A 126 6.44 -4.65 -8.09
CA GLU A 126 5.14 -3.97 -8.27
C GLU A 126 5.32 -2.55 -8.81
N LEU A 127 6.24 -1.76 -8.25
CA LEU A 127 6.47 -0.38 -8.66
C LEU A 127 6.92 -0.28 -10.12
N GLU A 128 7.72 -1.23 -10.60
CA GLU A 128 8.18 -1.30 -12.00
C GLU A 128 7.05 -1.53 -13.00
N LEU A 129 5.90 -2.05 -12.55
CA LEU A 129 4.79 -2.38 -13.43
C LEU A 129 4.05 -1.14 -13.95
N PHE A 130 4.07 -0.03 -13.20
CA PHE A 130 3.22 1.15 -13.46
C PHE A 130 3.97 2.27 -14.18
N PRO A 131 3.93 2.37 -15.52
CA PRO A 131 4.72 3.34 -16.29
C PRO A 131 4.28 4.79 -16.10
N ASN A 132 3.02 5.00 -15.67
CA ASN A 132 2.42 6.34 -15.51
C ASN A 132 2.32 6.76 -14.04
N LEU A 133 3.09 6.12 -13.16
CA LEU A 133 3.10 6.42 -11.74
C LEU A 133 3.58 7.87 -11.50
N LYS A 134 2.75 8.66 -10.82
CA LYS A 134 3.00 10.07 -10.47
C LYS A 134 3.18 10.29 -8.98
N ALA A 135 2.57 9.46 -8.14
CA ALA A 135 2.74 9.56 -6.70
C ALA A 135 2.79 8.21 -5.97
N VAL A 136 3.48 8.22 -4.83
CA VAL A 136 3.58 7.10 -3.89
C VAL A 136 3.20 7.60 -2.49
N MET A 137 2.22 6.99 -1.86
CA MET A 137 1.88 7.23 -0.46
C MET A 137 2.45 6.12 0.44
N LEU A 138 3.22 6.52 1.44
CA LEU A 138 3.93 5.63 2.36
C LEU A 138 3.19 5.60 3.70
N MET A 139 2.34 4.60 3.90
CA MET A 139 1.38 4.54 5.00
C MET A 139 2.02 3.87 6.22
N GLY A 140 2.89 4.62 6.90
CA GLY A 140 3.62 4.17 8.09
C GLY A 140 5.12 3.92 7.87
N ASP A 141 5.82 3.63 8.96
CA ASP A 141 7.29 3.56 8.97
C ASP A 141 7.85 2.36 8.19
N VAL A 142 7.11 1.25 8.14
CA VAL A 142 7.47 0.07 7.36
C VAL A 142 7.42 0.35 5.87
N ALA A 143 6.36 0.99 5.38
CA ALA A 143 6.24 1.43 3.99
C ALA A 143 7.37 2.41 3.63
N LYS A 144 7.62 3.41 4.50
CA LYS A 144 8.73 4.36 4.33
C LYS A 144 10.08 3.68 4.23
N LYS A 145 10.36 2.71 5.11
CA LYS A 145 11.63 1.99 5.11
C LYS A 145 11.80 1.11 3.86
N SER A 146 10.72 0.44 3.43
CA SER A 146 10.70 -0.38 2.21
C SER A 146 10.98 0.47 0.97
N PHE A 147 10.26 1.58 0.79
CA PHE A 147 10.47 2.45 -0.36
C PHE A 147 11.86 3.09 -0.36
N ASN A 148 12.36 3.52 0.80
CA ASN A 148 13.72 4.04 0.91
C ASN A 148 14.80 3.00 0.57
N SER A 149 14.59 1.72 0.86
CA SER A 149 15.56 0.69 0.50
C SER A 149 15.63 0.51 -1.02
N ILE A 150 14.47 0.54 -1.69
CA ILE A 150 14.33 0.49 -3.15
C ILE A 150 15.03 1.70 -3.79
N SER A 151 14.69 2.92 -3.37
CA SER A 151 15.37 4.13 -3.86
C SER A 151 16.88 4.06 -3.65
N LYS A 152 17.35 3.64 -2.47
CA LYS A 152 18.79 3.56 -2.17
C LYS A 152 19.53 2.61 -3.10
N LYS A 153 18.92 1.52 -3.58
CA LYS A 153 19.56 0.63 -4.56
C LYS A 153 19.92 1.41 -5.83
N LYS A 154 18.98 2.24 -6.30
CA LYS A 154 19.05 3.02 -7.56
C LYS A 154 19.88 4.31 -7.42
N THR A 155 19.64 5.10 -6.37
CA THR A 155 20.16 6.47 -6.22
C THR A 155 21.24 6.62 -5.14
N LYS A 156 21.50 5.56 -4.35
CA LYS A 156 22.35 5.58 -3.14
C LYS A 156 21.85 6.51 -2.02
N LYS A 157 20.65 7.10 -2.15
CA LYS A 157 20.07 8.01 -1.16
C LYS A 157 18.66 7.58 -0.77
N ALA A 158 18.29 7.92 0.47
CA ALA A 158 16.91 7.81 0.92
C ALA A 158 16.10 8.98 0.34
N VAL A 159 14.86 8.72 -0.09
CA VAL A 159 13.92 9.77 -0.51
C VAL A 159 13.36 10.48 0.71
N ILE A 160 12.97 9.71 1.74
CA ILE A 160 12.44 10.24 2.99
C ILE A 160 13.53 10.17 4.07
N PRO A 161 13.94 11.29 4.69
CA PRO A 161 14.91 11.28 5.77
C PRO A 161 14.33 10.68 7.07
N SER A 162 15.21 10.36 8.02
CA SER A 162 14.79 9.97 9.36
C SER A 162 14.13 11.15 10.07
N GLY A 163 12.99 10.90 10.72
CA GLY A 163 12.22 11.94 11.40
C GLY A 163 10.82 11.44 11.77
N SER A 164 10.09 12.24 12.54
CA SER A 164 8.69 11.95 12.87
C SER A 164 7.79 12.20 11.68
N THR A 165 6.84 11.30 11.44
CA THR A 165 5.85 11.41 10.34
C THR A 165 5.12 12.75 10.37
N TYR A 166 4.77 13.25 11.57
CA TYR A 166 4.14 14.56 11.75
C TYR A 166 4.87 15.72 11.06
N LYS A 167 6.22 15.72 11.09
CA LYS A 167 7.03 16.75 10.44
C LYS A 167 7.21 16.46 8.96
N LEU A 168 7.54 15.21 8.65
CA LEU A 168 7.84 14.78 7.28
C LEU A 168 6.64 14.96 6.35
N ARG A 169 5.42 14.69 6.82
CA ARG A 169 4.20 14.77 6.01
C ARG A 169 3.91 16.16 5.43
N LYS A 170 4.50 17.21 6.01
CA LYS A 170 4.35 18.61 5.57
C LYS A 170 5.35 19.00 4.48
N GLU A 171 6.34 18.16 4.22
CA GLU A 171 7.40 18.41 3.25
C GLU A 171 7.11 17.75 1.91
N LYS A 172 7.76 18.26 0.85
CA LYS A 172 7.63 17.71 -0.50
C LYS A 172 8.87 16.89 -0.87
N PHE A 173 8.69 15.58 -0.96
CA PHE A 173 9.72 14.63 -1.39
C PHE A 173 9.40 14.06 -2.77
N TYR A 174 10.46 13.71 -3.49
CA TYR A 174 10.40 13.17 -4.84
C TYR A 174 11.43 12.06 -5.05
N ASP A 175 11.07 11.05 -5.85
CA ASP A 175 11.97 10.05 -6.42
C ASP A 175 11.91 10.17 -7.95
N GLY A 176 12.88 10.86 -8.55
CA GLY A 176 12.74 11.38 -9.91
C GLY A 176 11.55 12.35 -10.00
N ASP A 177 10.63 12.09 -10.93
CA ASP A 177 9.42 12.90 -11.12
C ASP A 177 8.22 12.43 -10.27
N ILE A 178 8.39 11.37 -9.47
CA ILE A 178 7.32 10.80 -8.65
C ILE A 178 7.25 11.53 -7.30
N ARG A 179 6.10 12.09 -6.95
CA ARG A 179 5.84 12.70 -5.63
C ARG A 179 5.69 11.62 -4.56
N VAL A 180 6.43 11.74 -3.45
CA VAL A 180 6.41 10.72 -2.37
C VAL A 180 5.88 11.30 -1.06
N PHE A 181 4.75 10.77 -0.59
CA PHE A 181 4.03 11.23 0.60
C PHE A 181 4.29 10.32 1.81
N PRO A 182 5.10 10.73 2.80
CA PRO A 182 5.13 10.05 4.08
C PRO A 182 3.85 10.34 4.87
N SER A 183 3.08 9.31 5.20
CA SER A 183 1.84 9.44 5.98
C SER A 183 1.76 8.40 7.11
N TYR A 184 0.67 8.44 7.87
CA TYR A 184 0.40 7.50 8.95
C TYR A 184 -0.13 6.17 8.41
N ILE A 185 -0.06 5.12 9.24
CA ILE A 185 -0.62 3.82 8.92
C ILE A 185 -2.13 3.93 8.67
N MET A 186 -2.62 3.27 7.62
CA MET A 186 -4.03 3.35 7.18
C MET A 186 -4.90 2.17 7.64
N THR A 187 -4.29 1.20 8.31
CA THR A 187 -4.90 -0.06 8.74
C THR A 187 -4.70 -0.30 10.24
N GLY A 188 -5.49 -1.22 10.80
CA GLY A 188 -5.44 -1.60 12.21
C GLY A 188 -6.47 -0.89 13.09
N GLY A 189 -6.97 -1.58 14.14
CA GLY A 189 -8.12 -1.11 14.93
C GLY A 189 -7.95 0.27 15.59
N ASN A 190 -6.72 0.70 15.86
CA ASN A 190 -6.46 2.01 16.48
C ASN A 190 -6.82 3.19 15.55
N ILE A 191 -6.78 3.01 14.22
CA ILE A 191 -7.08 4.12 13.30
C ILE A 191 -8.54 4.57 13.37
N LEU A 192 -9.45 3.66 13.74
CA LEU A 192 -10.87 3.93 13.86
C LEU A 192 -11.20 4.89 15.03
N ILE A 193 -10.28 5.03 16.00
CA ILE A 193 -10.47 5.86 17.19
C ILE A 193 -9.54 7.09 17.23
N GLU A 194 -8.43 7.08 16.49
CA GLU A 194 -7.42 8.14 16.49
C GLU A 194 -7.76 9.30 15.52
N LYS A 195 -8.75 10.12 15.89
CA LYS A 195 -9.26 11.24 15.08
C LYS A 195 -8.18 12.15 14.47
N SER A 196 -7.11 12.45 15.23
CA SER A 196 -6.03 13.33 14.74
C SER A 196 -5.25 12.72 13.58
N LYS A 197 -5.00 11.39 13.60
CA LYS A 197 -4.32 10.71 12.49
C LYS A 197 -5.23 10.60 11.27
N THR A 198 -6.53 10.35 11.48
CA THR A 198 -7.52 10.36 10.39
C THR A 198 -7.54 11.71 9.67
N ILE A 199 -7.55 12.83 10.40
CA ILE A 199 -7.51 14.18 9.78
C ILE A 199 -6.21 14.37 9.00
N MET A 200 -5.06 13.98 9.57
CA MET A 200 -3.77 14.13 8.89
C MET A 200 -3.67 13.28 7.61
N ILE A 201 -4.21 12.06 7.63
CA ILE A 201 -4.29 11.21 6.44
C ILE A 201 -5.26 11.81 5.41
N ALA A 202 -6.37 12.42 5.85
CA ALA A 202 -7.31 13.08 4.94
C ALA A 202 -6.66 14.25 4.21
N GLU A 203 -5.90 15.09 4.92
CA GLU A 203 -5.09 16.18 4.33
C GLU A 203 -4.04 15.63 3.33
N ASP A 204 -3.38 14.51 3.66
CA ASP A 204 -2.45 13.83 2.75
C ASP A 204 -3.13 13.34 1.47
N LEU A 205 -4.31 12.71 1.61
CA LEU A 205 -5.12 12.22 0.49
C LEU A 205 -5.61 13.39 -0.38
N GLU A 206 -6.00 14.50 0.23
CA GLU A 206 -6.41 15.71 -0.47
C GLU A 206 -5.28 16.29 -1.33
N GLU A 207 -4.06 16.39 -0.81
CA GLU A 207 -2.90 16.82 -1.61
C GLU A 207 -2.57 15.82 -2.71
N MET A 208 -2.69 14.51 -2.44
CA MET A 208 -2.45 13.46 -3.42
C MET A 208 -3.39 13.54 -4.63
N LYS A 209 -4.64 14.04 -4.48
CA LYS A 209 -5.60 14.17 -5.59
C LYS A 209 -5.05 14.94 -6.80
N ALA A 210 -4.10 15.85 -6.58
CA ALA A 210 -3.45 16.61 -7.66
C ALA A 210 -2.67 15.72 -8.66
N PHE A 211 -2.44 14.45 -8.32
CA PHE A 211 -1.69 13.48 -9.11
C PHE A 211 -2.56 12.41 -9.79
N LEU A 212 -3.89 12.48 -9.65
CA LEU A 212 -4.84 11.54 -10.29
C LEU A 212 -5.18 11.87 -11.75
#